data_AF-A0A7C6EQS6-F1
#
_entry.id   AF-A0A7C6EQS6-F1
#
_cell.length_a   1.000
_cell.length_b   1.000
_cell.length_c   1.000
_cell.angle_alpha   90.00
_cell.angle_beta   90.00
_cell.angle_gamma   90.00
#
_symmetry.space_group_name_H-M   'P 1'
#
loop_
_entity.id
_entity.type
_entity.pdbx_description
1 polymer ?
#
loop_
_entity_poly.entity_id
_entity_poly.type
_entity_poly.pdbx_seq_one_letter_code
_entity_poly.pdbx_strand_id
1 'polypeptide(L)'
;MNPRVYNKNTIEFITVCKEFVAFCEDLSPYDALKTATILHRLLPLIYLKTSLLPTFELQDNFLEEAVSEDIYNLIAQSFQEKFGEMDLEGELYENSSTLNERNTAPLSEIITDIYQDLKNVLSNYQTA
;
A
#
# COMPACT_ATOMS: atom_id res chain seq x y z
N MET A 1 1.58 17.61 -20.10
CA MET A 1 2.01 16.23 -19.80
C MET A 1 3.33 16.28 -19.06
N ASN A 2 3.40 15.76 -17.84
CA ASN A 2 4.61 15.80 -17.02
C ASN A 2 5.55 14.65 -17.44
N PRO A 3 6.75 14.92 -18.00
CA PRO A 3 7.66 13.88 -18.51
C PRO A 3 8.14 12.91 -17.43
N ARG A 4 8.02 13.28 -16.14
CA ARG A 4 8.35 12.43 -15.00
C ARG A 4 7.37 11.25 -14.85
N VAL A 5 6.12 11.37 -15.32
CA VAL A 5 5.08 10.31 -15.29
C VAL A 5 5.45 9.14 -16.21
N TYR A 6 6.17 9.41 -17.30
CA TYR A 6 6.66 8.40 -18.25
C TYR A 6 8.11 7.99 -18.00
N ASN A 7 8.69 8.41 -16.87
CA ASN A 7 10.02 7.97 -16.48
C ASN A 7 10.03 6.46 -16.25
N LYS A 8 11.10 5.77 -16.67
CA LYS A 8 11.27 4.33 -16.49
C LYS A 8 11.01 3.89 -15.04
N ASN A 9 11.58 4.59 -14.06
CA ASN A 9 11.41 4.24 -12.65
C ASN A 9 9.96 4.40 -12.18
N THR A 10 9.25 5.40 -12.70
CA THR A 10 7.83 5.60 -12.42
C THR A 10 6.98 4.48 -13.02
N ILE A 11 7.23 4.08 -14.27
CA ILE A 11 6.51 2.97 -14.91
C ILE A 11 6.76 1.64 -14.15
N GLU A 12 8.01 1.39 -13.75
CA GLU A 12 8.36 0.20 -12.96
C GLU A 12 7.69 0.22 -11.58
N PHE A 13 7.66 1.36 -10.90
CA PHE A 13 6.93 1.54 -9.64
C PHE A 13 5.44 1.25 -9.81
N ILE A 14 4.79 1.88 -10.79
CA ILE A 14 3.36 1.66 -11.10
C ILE A 14 3.08 0.19 -11.40
N THR A 15 3.99 -0.50 -12.08
CA THR A 15 3.85 -1.94 -12.34
C THR A 15 3.83 -2.74 -11.03
N VAL A 16 4.75 -2.47 -10.10
CA VAL A 16 4.77 -3.16 -8.79
C VAL A 16 3.53 -2.82 -7.95
N CYS A 17 3.08 -1.56 -7.97
CA CYS A 17 1.83 -1.16 -7.30
C CYS A 17 0.63 -1.93 -7.82
N LYS A 18 0.51 -2.12 -9.14
CA LYS A 18 -0.58 -2.92 -9.74
C LYS A 18 -0.57 -4.36 -9.24
N GLU A 19 0.59 -4.99 -9.21
CA GLU A 19 0.73 -6.37 -8.71
C GLU A 19 0.35 -6.46 -7.22
N PHE A 20 0.76 -5.51 -6.39
CA PHE A 20 0.38 -5.47 -4.98
C PHE A 20 -1.11 -5.26 -4.77
N VAL A 21 -1.71 -4.28 -5.45
CA VAL A 21 -3.15 -4.00 -5.37
C VAL A 21 -3.97 -5.21 -5.83
N ALA A 22 -3.60 -5.84 -6.95
CA ALA A 22 -4.27 -7.04 -7.43
C ALA A 22 -4.15 -8.22 -6.45
N PHE A 23 -2.99 -8.36 -5.79
CA PHE A 23 -2.80 -9.35 -4.74
C PHE A 23 -3.71 -9.10 -3.53
N CYS A 24 -3.82 -7.85 -3.05
CA CYS A 24 -4.71 -7.50 -1.95
C CYS A 24 -6.20 -7.74 -2.27
N GLU A 25 -6.60 -7.54 -3.53
CA GLU A 25 -7.98 -7.70 -3.99
C GLU A 25 -8.43 -9.15 -4.12
N ASP A 26 -7.50 -10.12 -4.20
CA ASP A 26 -7.81 -11.55 -4.22
C ASP A 26 -6.81 -12.40 -3.43
N LEU A 27 -7.12 -12.61 -2.15
CA LEU A 27 -6.37 -13.51 -1.27
C LEU A 27 -6.85 -14.97 -1.32
N SER A 28 -7.91 -15.27 -2.07
CA SER A 28 -8.50 -16.62 -2.12
C SER A 28 -7.55 -17.72 -2.58
N PRO A 29 -6.57 -17.48 -3.50
CA PRO A 29 -5.66 -18.53 -3.96
C PRO A 29 -4.55 -18.89 -2.95
N TYR A 30 -4.42 -18.14 -1.86
CA TYR A 30 -3.26 -18.22 -0.97
C TYR A 30 -3.68 -18.56 0.46
N ASP A 31 -2.91 -19.44 1.12
CA ASP A 31 -2.99 -19.60 2.56
C ASP A 31 -2.24 -18.48 3.30
N ALA A 32 -2.34 -18.45 4.62
CA ALA A 32 -1.73 -17.40 5.44
C ALA A 32 -0.21 -17.32 5.29
N LEU A 33 0.48 -18.47 5.28
CA LEU A 33 1.94 -18.54 5.14
C LEU A 33 2.40 -18.05 3.76
N LYS A 34 1.69 -18.43 2.71
CA LYS A 34 1.95 -18.00 1.34
C LYS A 34 1.70 -16.50 1.20
N THR A 35 0.62 -15.99 1.81
CA THR A 35 0.29 -14.56 1.86
C THR A 35 1.44 -13.77 2.50
N ALA A 36 1.88 -14.17 3.70
CA ALA A 36 3.01 -13.56 4.38
C ALA A 36 4.31 -13.63 3.55
N THR A 37 4.56 -14.75 2.87
CA THR A 37 5.74 -14.91 1.99
C THR A 37 5.71 -13.95 0.80
N ILE A 38 4.53 -13.72 0.22
CA ILE A 38 4.35 -12.78 -0.90
C ILE A 38 4.57 -11.34 -0.40
N LEU A 39 3.96 -10.97 0.74
CA LEU A 39 4.14 -9.66 1.35
C LEU A 39 5.62 -9.36 1.68
N HIS A 40 6.35 -10.32 2.25
CA HIS A 40 7.79 -10.19 2.52
C HIS A 40 8.65 -9.96 1.26
N ARG A 41 8.11 -10.17 0.05
CA ARG A 41 8.81 -9.91 -1.22
C ARG A 41 8.30 -8.65 -1.90
N LEU A 42 6.99 -8.43 -1.90
CA LEU A 42 6.37 -7.26 -2.52
C LEU A 42 6.67 -5.99 -1.74
N LEU A 43 6.55 -5.98 -0.41
CA LEU A 43 6.76 -4.77 0.40
C LEU A 43 8.18 -4.20 0.25
N PRO A 44 9.27 -4.98 0.32
CA PRO A 44 10.61 -4.44 0.06
C PRO A 44 10.81 -3.97 -1.39
N LEU A 45 10.17 -4.64 -2.36
CA LEU A 45 10.25 -4.23 -3.76
C LEU A 45 9.53 -2.90 -4.01
N ILE A 46 8.35 -2.71 -3.41
CA ILE A 46 7.61 -1.44 -3.41
C ILE A 46 8.50 -0.36 -2.81
N TYR A 47 9.03 -0.58 -1.61
CA TYR A 47 9.92 0.37 -0.94
C TYR A 47 11.11 0.77 -1.83
N LEU A 48 11.77 -0.22 -2.45
CA LEU A 48 12.88 0.03 -3.36
C LEU A 48 12.43 0.87 -4.57
N LYS A 49 11.31 0.53 -5.22
CA LYS A 49 10.82 1.27 -6.39
C LYS A 49 10.39 2.69 -6.03
N THR A 50 9.76 2.89 -4.88
CA THR A 50 9.42 4.22 -4.36
C THR A 50 10.67 5.06 -4.16
N SER A 51 11.74 4.49 -3.60
CA SER A 51 13.01 5.21 -3.37
C SER A 51 13.73 5.67 -4.64
N LEU A 52 13.39 5.09 -5.80
CA LEU A 52 13.97 5.40 -7.11
C LEU A 52 13.13 6.37 -7.94
N LEU A 53 11.98 6.82 -7.42
CA LEU A 53 11.13 7.79 -8.10
C LEU A 53 11.87 9.12 -8.32
N PRO A 54 11.68 9.77 -9.48
CA PRO A 54 12.16 11.14 -9.66
C PRO A 54 11.45 12.07 -8.67
N THR A 55 12.06 13.20 -8.37
CA THR A 55 11.41 14.22 -7.54
C THR A 55 10.16 14.77 -8.23
N PHE A 56 9.00 14.64 -7.58
CA PHE A 56 7.76 15.27 -8.00
C PHE A 56 7.57 16.59 -7.25
N GLU A 57 7.03 17.59 -7.94
CA GLU A 57 6.59 18.83 -7.30
C GLU A 57 5.18 18.61 -6.79
N LEU A 58 4.91 19.04 -5.56
CA LEU A 58 3.56 19.03 -5.00
C LEU A 58 2.66 19.89 -5.90
N GLN A 59 1.53 19.33 -6.32
CA GLN A 59 0.48 20.06 -7.00
C GLN A 59 -0.66 20.29 -6.02
N ASP A 60 -1.19 21.51 -5.95
CA ASP A 60 -2.33 21.88 -5.10
C ASP A 60 -3.67 21.31 -5.61
N ASN A 61 -3.62 20.31 -6.50
CA ASN A 61 -4.81 19.70 -7.05
C ASN A 61 -5.35 18.66 -6.08
N PHE A 62 -6.66 18.72 -5.84
CA PHE A 62 -7.37 17.64 -5.18
C PHE A 62 -7.22 16.35 -6.01
N LEU A 63 -6.67 15.32 -5.39
CA LEU A 63 -6.60 13.97 -5.96
C LEU A 63 -7.81 13.19 -5.50
N GLU A 64 -8.41 12.43 -6.41
CA GLU A 64 -9.58 11.62 -6.09
C GLU A 64 -9.16 10.40 -5.25
N GLU A 65 -9.86 10.17 -4.15
CA GLU A 65 -9.70 8.97 -3.32
C GLU A 65 -10.49 7.81 -3.95
N ALA A 66 -9.77 6.77 -4.34
CA ALA A 66 -10.35 5.59 -5.00
C ALA A 66 -10.83 4.53 -4.01
N VAL A 67 -10.41 4.63 -2.75
CA VAL A 67 -10.74 3.67 -1.68
C VAL A 67 -11.73 4.32 -0.74
N SER A 68 -12.99 3.88 -0.80
CA SER A 68 -14.00 4.24 0.18
C SER A 68 -13.83 3.43 1.47
N GLU A 69 -14.49 3.86 2.55
CA GLU A 69 -14.51 3.12 3.83
C GLU A 69 -14.98 1.66 3.65
N ASP A 70 -15.96 1.42 2.78
CA ASP A 70 -16.45 0.07 2.49
C ASP A 70 -15.36 -0.81 1.85
N ILE A 71 -14.59 -0.26 0.90
CA ILE A 71 -13.48 -0.97 0.26
C ILE A 71 -12.37 -1.21 1.27
N TYR A 72 -12.04 -0.19 2.07
CA TYR A 72 -11.03 -0.28 3.12
C TYR A 72 -11.37 -1.43 4.08
N ASN A 73 -12.59 -1.43 4.63
CA ASN A 73 -13.04 -2.44 5.59
C ASN A 73 -13.05 -3.85 4.96
N LEU A 74 -13.42 -3.97 3.69
CA LEU A 74 -13.39 -5.25 2.97
C LEU A 74 -11.96 -5.81 2.88
N ILE A 75 -10.98 -4.97 2.54
CA ILE A 75 -9.57 -5.39 2.43
C ILE A 75 -9.01 -5.74 3.81
N ALA A 76 -9.24 -4.88 4.81
CA ALA A 76 -8.80 -5.11 6.18
C ALA A 76 -9.36 -6.42 6.74
N GLN A 77 -10.66 -6.65 6.59
CA GLN A 77 -11.31 -7.90 7.01
C GLN A 77 -10.73 -9.11 6.28
N SER A 78 -10.45 -9.00 4.97
CA SER A 78 -9.86 -10.10 4.19
C SER A 78 -8.50 -10.52 4.73
N PHE A 79 -7.65 -9.57 5.13
CA PHE A 79 -6.36 -9.87 5.76
C PHE A 79 -6.51 -10.38 7.20
N GLN A 80 -7.42 -9.80 7.98
CA GLN A 80 -7.72 -10.27 9.34
C GLN A 80 -8.19 -11.72 9.35
N GLU A 81 -9.11 -12.09 8.45
CA GLU A 81 -9.55 -13.48 8.27
C GLU A 81 -8.43 -14.38 7.74
N LYS A 82 -7.57 -13.86 6.86
CA LYS A 82 -6.43 -14.63 6.31
C LYS A 82 -5.42 -14.99 7.38
N PHE A 83 -5.10 -14.07 8.29
CA PHE A 83 -4.07 -14.25 9.30
C PHE A 83 -4.59 -14.82 10.62
N GLY A 84 -5.85 -14.54 10.98
CA GLY A 84 -6.45 -14.99 12.22
C GLY A 84 -5.59 -14.61 13.42
N GLU A 85 -5.18 -15.59 14.23
CA GLU A 85 -4.31 -15.38 15.40
C GLU A 85 -2.90 -14.84 15.05
N MET A 86 -2.50 -14.88 13.78
CA MET A 86 -1.24 -14.32 13.29
C MET A 86 -1.35 -12.86 12.86
N ASP A 87 -2.52 -12.22 13.00
CA ASP A 87 -2.72 -10.79 12.78
C ASP A 87 -2.19 -9.99 13.99
N LEU A 88 -0.86 -10.01 14.15
CA LEU A 88 -0.18 -9.46 15.32
C LEU A 88 -0.11 -7.92 15.25
N GLU A 89 -0.01 -7.29 16.43
CA GLU A 89 0.25 -5.85 16.51
C GLU A 89 1.70 -5.51 16.10
N GLY A 90 1.83 -4.60 15.14
CA GLY A 90 3.09 -3.99 14.73
C GLY A 90 3.28 -2.60 15.34
N GLU A 91 4.53 -2.23 15.64
CA GLU A 91 4.88 -0.90 16.10
C GLU A 91 4.88 0.10 14.93
N LEU A 92 4.12 1.19 15.07
CA LEU A 92 4.11 2.30 14.14
C LEU A 92 5.09 3.39 14.63
N TYR A 93 6.02 3.78 13.76
CA TYR A 93 6.96 4.86 14.04
C TYR A 93 6.46 6.15 13.38
N GLU A 94 5.71 6.97 14.12
CA GLU A 94 5.41 8.34 13.68
C GLU A 94 6.63 9.24 13.86
N ASN A 95 7.02 9.96 12.81
CA ASN A 95 8.15 10.90 12.86
C ASN A 95 7.81 12.25 13.53
N SER A 96 6.58 12.45 14.03
CA SER A 96 6.07 13.80 14.39
C SER A 96 5.51 13.98 15.81
N SER A 97 5.49 12.99 16.68
CA SER A 97 4.74 13.08 17.94
C SER A 97 5.67 13.15 19.17
N THR A 98 5.57 14.27 19.88
CA THR A 98 6.28 14.62 21.12
C THR A 98 5.82 13.83 22.36
N LEU A 99 5.23 12.65 22.21
CA LEU A 99 4.74 11.83 23.31
C LEU A 99 5.10 10.37 23.06
N ASN A 100 5.77 9.75 24.03
CA ASN A 100 6.27 8.38 24.03
C ASN A 100 5.14 7.31 24.08
N GLU A 101 4.02 7.53 23.40
CA GLU A 101 2.96 6.53 23.26
C GLU A 101 3.30 5.66 22.06
N ARG A 102 3.48 4.36 22.33
CA ARG A 102 3.77 3.37 21.30
C ARG A 102 2.47 3.11 20.54
N ASN A 103 2.31 3.75 19.39
CA ASN A 103 1.19 3.46 18.49
C ASN A 103 1.41 2.07 17.90
N THR A 104 0.49 1.15 18.17
CA THR A 104 0.48 -0.18 17.55
C THR A 104 -0.78 -0.35 16.72
N ALA A 105 -0.68 -1.13 15.65
CA ALA A 105 -1.81 -1.50 14.80
C ALA A 105 -1.65 -2.95 14.33
N PRO A 106 -2.73 -3.70 14.10
CA PRO A 106 -2.65 -5.04 13.55
C PRO A 106 -2.06 -5.04 12.13
N LEU A 107 -1.46 -6.15 11.71
CA LEU A 107 -0.89 -6.28 10.37
C LEU A 107 -1.93 -6.02 9.28
N SER A 108 -3.17 -6.45 9.48
CA SER A 108 -4.28 -6.21 8.55
C SER A 108 -4.52 -4.72 8.29
N GLU A 109 -4.52 -3.89 9.32
CA GLU A 109 -4.66 -2.43 9.21
C GLU A 109 -3.45 -1.83 8.47
N ILE A 110 -2.23 -2.17 8.90
CA ILE A 110 -0.98 -1.68 8.28
C ILE A 110 -0.93 -1.99 6.78
N ILE A 111 -1.31 -3.22 6.40
CA ILE A 111 -1.33 -3.63 4.98
C ILE A 111 -2.42 -2.87 4.21
N THR A 112 -3.57 -2.62 4.85
CA THR A 112 -4.70 -1.92 4.22
C THR A 112 -4.40 -0.45 3.99
N ASP A 113 -3.69 0.21 4.91
CA ASP A 113 -3.22 1.59 4.72
C ASP A 113 -2.28 1.70 3.51
N ILE A 114 -1.33 0.76 3.38
CA ILE A 114 -0.45 0.69 2.20
C ILE A 114 -1.27 0.44 0.93
N TYR A 115 -2.28 -0.43 0.99
CA TYR A 115 -3.19 -0.65 -0.13
C TYR A 115 -3.91 0.63 -0.55
N GLN A 116 -4.45 1.40 0.40
CA GLN A 116 -5.15 2.64 0.13
C GLN A 116 -4.27 3.65 -0.61
N ASP A 117 -3.07 3.91 -0.10
CA ASP A 117 -2.12 4.82 -0.74
C ASP A 117 -1.78 4.39 -2.17
N LEU A 118 -1.46 3.11 -2.37
CA LEU A 118 -1.05 2.61 -3.68
C LEU A 118 -2.22 2.53 -4.66
N LYS A 119 -3.44 2.22 -4.20
CA LYS A 119 -4.64 2.24 -5.03
C LYS A 119 -4.97 3.65 -5.49
N ASN A 120 -4.86 4.63 -4.60
CA ASN A 120 -5.04 6.05 -4.93
C ASN A 120 -4.01 6.51 -5.96
N VAL A 121 -2.73 6.12 -5.83
CA VAL A 121 -1.71 6.38 -6.85
C VAL A 121 -2.10 5.80 -8.21
N LEU A 122 -2.56 4.54 -8.26
CA LEU A 122 -2.93 3.90 -9.52
C LEU A 122 -4.14 4.56 -10.19
N SER A 123 -5.16 4.91 -9.41
CA SER A 123 -6.36 5.58 -9.92
C SER A 123 -6.01 6.92 -10.55
N ASN A 124 -5.23 7.74 -9.83
CA ASN A 124 -4.82 9.05 -10.31
C ASN A 124 -3.80 8.98 -11.45
N TYR A 125 -2.99 7.91 -11.55
CA TYR A 125 -2.07 7.69 -12.67
C TYR A 125 -2.80 7.38 -13.99
N GLN A 126 -3.92 6.66 -13.95
CA GLN A 126 -4.70 6.34 -15.17
C GLN A 126 -5.37 7.58 -15.78
N THR A 127 -5.65 8.59 -14.95
CA THR A 127 -6.31 9.84 -15.34
C THR A 127 -5.30 10.95 -15.73
N ALA A 128 -3.99 10.69 -15.58
CA ALA A 128 -2.90 11.67 -15.78
C ALA A 128 -2.35 11.76 -17.23
#